data_AF-A0A370TA15-F1
#
_entry.id   AF-A0A370TA15-F1
#
_cell.length_a   1.000
_cell.length_b   1.000
_cell.length_c   1.000
_cell.angle_alpha   90.00
_cell.angle_beta   90.00
_cell.angle_gamma   90.00
#
_symmetry.space_group_name_H-M   'P 1'
#
loop_
_entity.id
_entity.type
_entity.pdbx_description
1 polymer ?
#
loop_
_entity_poly.entity_id
_entity_poly.type
_entity_poly.pdbx_seq_one_letter_code
_entity_poly.pdbx_strand_id
1 'polypeptide(L)'
;MPYETRCAIAKELGECFSELHSIRRVTAGRLTISPSLGSLVIQPFNNTETDAAVLYENGPAALTISDMLRAVLEHKKELAIAEGPNQSFRVSFFDSFITTASEMSALGPPSPTRPQAITGILDWDSALFAPPFICCSPPMWLWAWNGEDEEDEQLANNAPPTLELRKLKQLFEHAAGPIYRRFAYGTQYRLARKLIRFAIDGLQSNEDLTNADLLLAEWVEVQRSLKLANATITTTYVDP
;
A
#
# COMPACT_ATOMS: atom_id res chain seq x y z
N MET A 1 16.11 -2.72 20.72
CA MET A 1 15.48 -4.04 20.54
C MET A 1 16.56 -5.07 20.19
N PRO A 2 16.60 -6.27 20.83
CA PRO A 2 17.56 -7.32 20.49
C PRO A 2 17.49 -7.75 19.02
N TYR A 3 18.61 -8.21 18.45
CA TYR A 3 18.67 -8.65 17.05
C TYR A 3 17.73 -9.83 16.77
N GLU A 4 17.66 -10.82 17.67
CA GLU A 4 16.78 -11.98 17.52
C GLU A 4 15.31 -11.59 17.46
N THR A 5 14.89 -10.60 18.27
CA THR A 5 13.53 -10.05 18.23
C THR A 5 13.26 -9.36 16.90
N ARG A 6 14.21 -8.58 16.37
CA ARG A 6 14.08 -7.96 15.03
C ARG A 6 13.96 -9.00 13.93
N CYS A 7 14.69 -10.10 14.02
CA CYS A 7 14.56 -11.23 13.09
C CYS A 7 13.18 -11.88 13.16
N ALA A 8 12.66 -12.11 14.37
CA ALA A 8 11.31 -12.66 14.54
C ALA A 8 10.25 -11.74 13.93
N ILE A 9 10.32 -10.43 14.21
CA ILE A 9 9.43 -9.42 13.61
C ILE A 9 9.55 -9.38 12.09
N ALA A 10 10.78 -9.35 11.55
CA ALA A 10 11.00 -9.34 10.11
C ALA A 10 10.36 -10.55 9.40
N LYS A 11 10.49 -11.72 10.02
CA LYS A 11 9.91 -12.94 9.50
C LYS A 11 8.38 -12.92 9.58
N GLU A 12 7.82 -12.67 10.76
CA GLU A 12 6.37 -12.67 10.98
C GLU A 12 5.68 -11.58 10.16
N LEU A 13 6.27 -10.39 10.02
CA LEU A 13 5.73 -9.32 9.18
C LEU A 13 5.67 -9.75 7.71
N GLY A 14 6.71 -10.43 7.22
CA GLY A 14 6.71 -10.97 5.86
C GLY A 14 5.67 -12.07 5.67
N GLU A 15 5.47 -12.93 6.67
CA GLU A 15 4.42 -13.97 6.65
C GLU A 15 3.03 -13.33 6.61
N CYS A 16 2.74 -12.35 7.49
CA CYS A 16 1.50 -11.58 7.45
C CYS A 16 1.27 -10.91 6.09
N PHE A 17 2.32 -10.32 5.50
CA PHE A 17 2.25 -9.71 4.18
C PHE A 17 1.84 -10.74 3.11
N SER A 18 2.46 -11.92 3.14
CA SER A 18 2.17 -13.03 2.23
C SER A 18 0.71 -13.51 2.37
N GLU A 19 0.24 -13.63 3.61
CA GLU A 19 -1.14 -14.02 3.92
C GLU A 19 -2.15 -12.97 3.42
N LEU A 20 -1.93 -11.68 3.70
CA LEU A 20 -2.78 -10.61 3.19
C LEU A 20 -2.81 -10.59 1.65
N HIS A 21 -1.66 -10.82 1.02
CA HIS A 21 -1.55 -10.98 -0.42
C HIS A 21 -2.17 -12.25 -0.97
N SER A 22 -2.53 -13.24 -0.15
CA SER A 22 -3.27 -14.42 -0.61
C SER A 22 -4.76 -14.12 -0.80
N ILE A 23 -5.26 -13.06 -0.16
CA ILE A 23 -6.63 -12.59 -0.30
C ILE A 23 -6.80 -12.01 -1.70
N ARG A 24 -7.76 -12.56 -2.47
CA ARG A 24 -8.02 -12.19 -3.87
C ARG A 24 -9.44 -11.70 -4.02
N ARG A 25 -9.63 -10.59 -4.73
CA ARG A 25 -10.94 -9.98 -4.99
C ARG A 25 -11.15 -9.47 -6.39
N VAL A 26 -12.44 -9.47 -6.75
CA VAL A 26 -12.99 -9.10 -8.05
C VAL A 26 -13.01 -7.59 -8.26
N THR A 27 -13.34 -6.84 -7.21
CA THR A 27 -13.56 -5.39 -7.26
C THR A 27 -12.58 -4.65 -6.34
N ALA A 28 -12.01 -3.56 -6.85
CA ALA A 28 -11.19 -2.65 -6.06
C ALA A 28 -12.06 -1.60 -5.35
N GLY A 29 -11.71 -1.25 -4.12
CA GLY A 29 -12.48 -0.28 -3.33
C GLY A 29 -12.03 -0.18 -1.89
N ARG A 30 -12.67 0.72 -1.14
CA ARG A 30 -12.46 0.86 0.29
C ARG A 30 -13.22 -0.21 1.04
N LEU A 31 -12.55 -0.82 2.01
CA LEU A 31 -13.19 -1.78 2.91
C LEU A 31 -13.99 -1.01 3.96
N THR A 32 -15.29 -1.29 4.05
CA THR A 32 -16.17 -0.63 5.04
C THR A 32 -17.09 -1.64 5.70
N ILE A 33 -17.63 -1.30 6.86
CA ILE A 33 -18.68 -2.08 7.52
C ILE A 33 -20.02 -1.46 7.11
N SER A 34 -20.88 -2.25 6.48
CA SER A 34 -22.23 -1.79 6.16
C SER A 34 -23.03 -1.57 7.45
N PRO A 35 -23.57 -0.35 7.69
CA PRO A 35 -24.37 -0.09 8.88
C PRO A 35 -25.65 -0.92 8.94
N SER A 36 -26.21 -1.27 7.78
CA SER A 36 -27.47 -2.03 7.67
C SER A 36 -27.26 -3.53 7.77
N LEU A 37 -26.14 -4.05 7.26
CA LEU A 37 -25.88 -5.50 7.22
C LEU A 37 -24.94 -5.98 8.33
N GLY A 38 -24.28 -5.07 9.06
CA GLY A 38 -23.23 -5.41 10.04
C GLY A 38 -22.08 -6.21 9.44
N SER A 39 -21.96 -6.21 8.11
CA SER A 39 -21.07 -7.09 7.35
C SER A 39 -20.03 -6.27 6.60
N LEU A 40 -18.89 -6.89 6.35
CA LEU A 40 -17.79 -6.31 5.59
C LEU A 40 -18.20 -6.17 4.11
N VAL A 41 -18.15 -4.95 3.59
CA VAL A 41 -18.47 -4.62 2.20
C VAL A 41 -17.32 -3.86 1.57
N ILE A 42 -17.27 -3.86 0.23
CA ILE A 42 -16.32 -3.07 -0.54
C ILE A 42 -17.10 -1.94 -1.20
N GLN A 43 -16.75 -0.69 -0.85
CA GLN A 43 -17.24 0.49 -1.54
C GLN A 43 -16.31 0.81 -2.72
N PRO A 44 -16.79 0.73 -3.97
CA PRO A 44 -15.99 1.09 -5.13
C PRO A 44 -15.47 2.53 -5.02
N PHE A 45 -14.23 2.76 -5.45
CA PHE A 45 -13.61 4.09 -5.39
C PHE A 45 -14.35 5.17 -6.18
N ASN A 46 -15.19 4.76 -7.14
CA ASN A 46 -15.88 5.63 -8.08
C ASN A 46 -17.35 5.89 -7.75
N ASN A 47 -17.85 5.45 -6.59
CA ASN A 47 -19.27 5.57 -6.29
C ASN A 47 -19.55 6.29 -4.96
N THR A 48 -20.28 7.41 -5.08
CA THR A 48 -20.82 8.19 -3.96
C THR A 48 -22.12 7.61 -3.41
N GLU A 49 -22.79 6.71 -4.16
CA GLU A 49 -23.99 6.02 -3.70
C GLU A 49 -23.63 4.88 -2.76
N THR A 50 -24.18 4.93 -1.55
CA THR A 50 -24.05 3.88 -0.52
C THR A 50 -24.55 2.51 -0.97
N ASP A 51 -25.43 2.45 -1.97
CA ASP A 51 -26.05 1.21 -2.47
C ASP A 51 -25.16 0.43 -3.45
N ALA A 52 -24.03 0.98 -3.87
CA ALA A 52 -23.10 0.29 -4.75
C ALA A 52 -22.07 -0.57 -4.02
N ALA A 53 -22.17 -0.65 -2.69
CA ALA A 53 -21.32 -1.52 -1.89
C ALA A 53 -21.60 -2.99 -2.24
N VAL A 54 -20.54 -3.71 -2.62
CA VAL A 54 -20.65 -5.14 -2.96
C VAL A 54 -20.22 -5.96 -1.75
N LEU A 55 -20.94 -7.05 -1.48
CA LEU A 55 -20.58 -8.00 -0.43
C LEU A 55 -19.17 -8.55 -0.67
N TYR A 56 -18.46 -8.81 0.41
CA TYR A 56 -17.16 -9.45 0.35
C TYR A 56 -17.27 -10.94 -0.13
N GLU A 57 -17.23 -11.21 -1.45
CA GLU A 57 -16.92 -12.53 -2.09
C GLU A 57 -15.48 -12.79 -2.68
N ASN A 58 -14.83 -13.92 -2.32
CA ASN A 58 -13.44 -14.23 -2.71
C ASN A 58 -13.36 -14.66 -4.19
N GLY A 59 -12.46 -14.06 -4.99
CA GLY A 59 -12.37 -14.36 -6.43
C GLY A 59 -11.23 -13.65 -7.18
N PRO A 60 -10.94 -14.02 -8.44
CA PRO A 60 -9.91 -13.38 -9.26
C PRO A 60 -10.28 -11.91 -9.58
N ALA A 61 -9.27 -11.05 -9.72
CA ALA A 61 -9.48 -9.63 -10.06
C ALA A 61 -10.13 -9.46 -11.43
N ALA A 62 -11.24 -8.72 -11.51
CA ALA A 62 -11.94 -8.47 -12.77
C ALA A 62 -11.39 -7.28 -13.56
N LEU A 63 -10.63 -6.38 -12.90
CA LEU A 63 -10.11 -5.16 -13.51
C LEU A 63 -8.59 -5.20 -13.60
N THR A 64 -8.04 -4.63 -14.68
CA THR A 64 -6.59 -4.38 -14.76
C THR A 64 -6.20 -3.23 -13.82
N ILE A 65 -4.92 -3.19 -13.45
CA ILE A 65 -4.33 -2.09 -12.67
C ILE A 65 -4.63 -0.73 -13.33
N SER A 66 -4.49 -0.66 -14.65
CA SER A 66 -4.65 0.59 -15.39
C SER A 66 -6.10 1.06 -15.40
N ASP A 67 -7.06 0.13 -15.54
CA ASP A 67 -8.49 0.46 -15.55
C ASP A 67 -8.93 0.97 -14.18
N MET A 68 -8.44 0.34 -13.11
CA MET A 68 -8.73 0.79 -11.75
C MET A 68 -8.19 2.21 -11.50
N LEU A 69 -6.91 2.48 -11.82
CA LEU A 69 -6.31 3.81 -11.60
C LEU A 69 -7.07 4.91 -12.35
N ARG A 70 -7.47 4.64 -13.60
CA ARG A 70 -8.26 5.59 -14.40
C ARG A 70 -9.59 5.91 -13.74
N ALA A 71 -10.34 4.89 -13.33
CA ALA A 71 -11.65 5.06 -12.71
C ALA A 71 -11.59 5.89 -11.41
N VAL A 72 -10.57 5.68 -10.57
CA VAL A 72 -10.39 6.46 -9.34
C VAL A 72 -10.09 7.93 -9.65
N LEU A 73 -9.18 8.20 -10.59
CA LEU A 73 -8.76 9.55 -10.96
C LEU A 73 -9.90 10.37 -11.58
N GLU A 74 -10.71 9.75 -12.45
CA GLU A 74 -11.87 10.40 -13.09
C GLU A 74 -12.92 10.79 -12.04
N HIS A 75 -13.23 9.88 -11.10
CA HIS A 75 -14.17 10.16 -10.02
C HIS A 75 -13.71 11.30 -9.11
N LYS A 76 -12.44 11.33 -8.72
CA LYS A 76 -11.92 12.41 -7.87
C LYS A 76 -11.93 13.76 -8.55
N LYS A 77 -11.71 13.81 -9.85
CA LYS A 77 -11.85 15.03 -10.63
C LYS A 77 -13.28 15.57 -10.56
N GLU A 78 -14.27 14.69 -10.66
CA GLU A 78 -15.68 15.07 -10.54
C GLU A 78 -16.03 15.59 -9.13
N LEU A 79 -15.54 14.92 -8.08
CA LEU A 79 -15.71 15.36 -6.69
C LEU A 79 -15.04 16.72 -6.42
N ALA A 80 -13.80 16.92 -6.88
CA ALA A 80 -13.08 18.18 -6.71
C ALA A 80 -13.77 19.36 -7.42
N ILE A 81 -14.41 19.11 -8.56
CA ILE A 81 -15.23 20.11 -9.27
C ILE A 81 -16.52 20.43 -8.50
N ALA A 82 -17.08 19.45 -7.80
CA ALA A 82 -18.34 19.58 -7.07
C ALA A 82 -18.20 20.25 -5.68
N GLU A 83 -17.04 20.12 -5.01
CA GLU A 83 -16.94 20.41 -3.57
C GLU A 83 -16.64 21.87 -3.17
N GLY A 84 -15.99 22.70 -3.99
CA GLY A 84 -15.68 24.10 -3.62
C GLY A 84 -14.82 24.26 -2.34
N PRO A 85 -14.47 25.49 -1.90
CA PRO A 85 -13.28 25.77 -1.08
C PRO A 85 -13.41 25.59 0.45
N ASN A 86 -14.41 24.86 0.97
CA ASN A 86 -14.60 24.76 2.42
C ASN A 86 -14.62 23.30 2.88
N GLN A 87 -13.59 22.86 3.59
CA GLN A 87 -13.65 21.63 4.38
C GLN A 87 -13.20 21.86 5.82
N SER A 88 -14.14 21.63 6.75
CA SER A 88 -13.94 21.55 8.18
C SER A 88 -14.81 20.40 8.69
N PHE A 89 -14.27 19.20 8.81
CA PHE A 89 -14.85 18.18 9.69
C PHE A 89 -13.91 16.98 9.88
N ARG A 90 -13.46 16.69 11.12
CA ARG A 90 -13.05 15.35 11.63
C ARG A 90 -12.82 15.36 13.16
N VAL A 91 -13.88 15.35 13.97
CA VAL A 91 -13.75 15.13 15.44
C VAL A 91 -14.45 13.83 15.85
N SER A 92 -15.63 13.54 15.31
CA SER A 92 -16.40 12.33 15.64
C SER A 92 -15.77 11.00 15.14
N PHE A 93 -14.74 11.07 14.31
CA PHE A 93 -14.00 9.90 13.82
C PHE A 93 -13.06 9.33 14.89
N PHE A 94 -12.51 10.18 15.76
CA PHE A 94 -11.55 9.77 16.78
C PHE A 94 -12.22 9.03 17.95
N ASP A 95 -13.47 9.36 18.28
CA ASP A 95 -14.23 8.71 19.37
C ASP A 95 -14.54 7.23 19.09
N SER A 96 -14.77 6.88 17.82
CA SER A 96 -15.03 5.49 17.39
C SER A 96 -13.79 4.60 17.49
N PHE A 97 -12.59 5.16 17.32
CA PHE A 97 -11.34 4.42 17.44
C PHE A 97 -10.98 4.11 18.90
N ILE A 98 -11.25 5.04 19.82
CA ILE A 98 -11.03 4.85 21.26
C ILE A 98 -11.93 3.73 21.79
N THR A 99 -13.16 3.64 21.30
CA THR A 99 -14.13 2.60 21.71
C THR A 99 -13.69 1.22 21.22
N THR A 100 -13.33 1.10 19.93
CA THR A 100 -12.89 -0.18 19.34
C THR A 100 -11.62 -0.73 20.00
N ALA A 101 -10.64 0.14 20.29
CA ALA A 101 -9.40 -0.27 20.96
C ALA A 101 -9.64 -0.82 22.39
N SER A 102 -10.65 -0.29 23.09
CA SER A 102 -11.00 -0.72 24.45
C SER A 102 -11.65 -2.11 24.46
N GLU A 103 -12.43 -2.44 23.43
CA GLU A 103 -13.08 -3.74 23.27
C GLU A 103 -12.09 -4.85 22.93
N MET A 104 -11.10 -4.56 22.07
CA MET A 104 -10.05 -5.53 21.72
C MET A 104 -9.17 -5.92 22.91
N SER A 105 -8.95 -4.99 23.85
CA SER A 105 -8.24 -5.22 25.12
C SER A 105 -8.98 -6.21 26.05
N ALA A 106 -10.31 -6.26 25.99
CA ALA A 106 -11.14 -7.07 26.90
C ALA A 106 -11.18 -8.57 26.54
N LEU A 107 -10.79 -8.95 25.32
CA LEU A 107 -10.96 -10.33 24.84
C LEU A 107 -9.80 -11.27 25.21
N GLY A 108 -8.65 -10.76 25.62
CA GLY A 108 -7.48 -11.55 26.04
C GLY A 108 -6.88 -12.43 24.93
N PRO A 109 -5.55 -12.52 24.77
CA PRO A 109 -4.98 -13.35 23.72
C PRO A 109 -5.21 -14.85 24.00
N PRO A 110 -5.51 -15.68 22.98
CA PRO A 110 -5.45 -17.13 23.14
C PRO A 110 -4.01 -17.56 23.46
N SER A 111 -3.86 -18.51 24.38
CA SER A 111 -2.56 -19.02 24.84
C SER A 111 -1.68 -19.48 23.67
N PRO A 112 -0.50 -18.86 23.43
CA PRO A 112 0.34 -19.25 22.30
C PRO A 112 1.20 -20.48 22.61
N THR A 113 1.27 -21.42 21.67
CA THR A 113 2.27 -22.49 21.62
C THR A 113 3.64 -22.01 21.08
N ARG A 114 3.78 -20.72 20.79
CA ARG A 114 5.04 -19.99 20.58
C ARG A 114 4.82 -18.50 20.85
N PRO A 115 5.75 -17.78 21.50
CA PRO A 115 5.63 -16.34 21.59
C PRO A 115 5.68 -15.74 20.18
N GLN A 116 4.55 -15.18 19.73
CA GLN A 116 4.48 -14.36 18.51
C GLN A 116 5.10 -13.00 18.80
N ALA A 117 5.92 -12.50 17.89
CA ALA A 117 6.49 -11.17 17.96
C ALA A 117 5.47 -10.09 17.56
N ILE A 118 4.56 -10.41 16.63
CA ILE A 118 3.46 -9.54 16.18
C ILE A 118 2.14 -10.11 16.68
N THR A 119 1.46 -9.38 17.54
CA THR A 119 0.17 -9.78 18.12
C THR A 119 -1.02 -9.06 17.51
N GLY A 120 -0.79 -8.05 16.68
CA GLY A 120 -1.84 -7.30 16.00
C GLY A 120 -1.30 -6.33 14.95
N ILE A 121 -2.10 -6.11 13.91
CA ILE A 121 -1.93 -5.04 12.93
C ILE A 121 -3.08 -4.06 13.17
N LEU A 122 -2.76 -2.81 13.43
CA LEU A 122 -3.74 -1.75 13.74
C LEU A 122 -3.95 -0.84 12.52
N ASP A 123 -4.87 0.12 12.64
CA ASP A 123 -5.07 1.19 11.66
C ASP A 123 -5.67 0.74 10.31
N TRP A 124 -6.78 -0.01 10.39
CA TRP A 124 -7.48 -0.54 9.21
C TRP A 124 -8.55 0.40 8.62
N ASP A 125 -8.67 1.63 9.12
CA ASP A 125 -9.72 2.58 8.69
C ASP A 125 -9.59 3.02 7.22
N SER A 126 -8.36 2.91 6.71
CA SER A 126 -7.95 3.28 5.37
C SER A 126 -7.65 2.05 4.52
N ALA A 127 -8.10 0.87 4.94
CA ALA A 127 -7.84 -0.39 4.23
C ALA A 127 -8.53 -0.43 2.86
N LEU A 128 -7.78 -0.89 1.86
CA LEU A 128 -8.20 -0.91 0.46
C LEU A 128 -8.04 -2.29 -0.15
N PHE A 129 -9.02 -2.70 -0.96
CA PHE A 129 -8.81 -3.72 -1.98
C PHE A 129 -8.25 -3.05 -3.21
N ALA A 130 -6.98 -3.31 -3.49
CA ALA A 130 -6.27 -2.70 -4.59
C ALA A 130 -5.16 -3.63 -5.11
N PRO A 131 -4.61 -3.38 -6.31
CA PRO A 131 -3.49 -4.13 -6.85
C PRO A 131 -2.33 -4.36 -5.87
N PRO A 132 -1.69 -5.53 -5.93
CA PRO A 132 -0.62 -5.92 -5.01
C PRO A 132 0.51 -4.89 -4.84
N PHE A 133 0.89 -4.15 -5.88
CA PHE A 133 2.02 -3.23 -5.80
C PHE A 133 1.79 -2.07 -4.81
N ILE A 134 0.54 -1.81 -4.41
CA ILE A 134 0.17 -0.66 -3.59
C ILE A 134 0.67 -0.81 -2.16
N CYS A 135 0.56 -2.01 -1.60
CA CYS A 135 1.05 -2.32 -0.26
C CYS A 135 2.52 -2.78 -0.26
N CYS A 136 3.16 -3.00 -1.41
CA CYS A 136 4.56 -3.41 -1.48
C CYS A 136 5.57 -2.28 -1.19
N SER A 137 5.22 -1.25 -0.41
CA SER A 137 6.20 -0.27 0.06
C SER A 137 7.20 -0.98 0.99
N PRO A 138 8.51 -0.87 0.75
CA PRO A 138 9.49 -1.50 1.63
C PRO A 138 9.44 -0.92 3.05
N PRO A 139 9.29 -1.75 4.11
CA PRO A 139 9.30 -1.28 5.50
C PRO A 139 10.73 -0.92 5.92
N MET A 140 11.21 0.23 5.43
CA MET A 140 12.59 0.66 5.60
C MET A 140 12.96 0.86 7.06
N TRP A 141 12.01 1.22 7.93
CA TRP A 141 12.21 1.28 9.37
C TRP A 141 12.79 0.00 9.98
N LEU A 142 12.62 -1.16 9.33
CA LEU A 142 13.14 -2.43 9.83
C LEU A 142 14.66 -2.61 9.57
N TRP A 143 15.22 -2.03 8.51
CA TRP A 143 16.62 -2.27 8.11
C TRP A 143 17.40 -1.05 7.58
N ALA A 144 16.76 0.11 7.45
CA ALA A 144 17.32 1.35 6.90
C ALA A 144 16.84 2.60 7.67
N TRP A 145 16.35 2.44 8.90
CA TRP A 145 15.98 3.57 9.76
C TRP A 145 17.19 4.51 9.96
N ASN A 146 17.04 5.76 9.53
CA ASN A 146 18.06 6.80 9.63
C ASN A 146 17.79 7.82 10.77
N GLY A 147 16.67 7.69 11.48
CA GLY A 147 16.29 8.60 12.56
C GLY A 147 15.62 9.90 12.10
N GLU A 148 15.42 10.07 10.80
CA GLU A 148 14.59 11.13 10.23
C GLU A 148 13.18 10.54 10.02
N ASP A 149 12.14 11.32 10.29
CA ASP A 149 10.75 10.84 10.33
C ASP A 149 10.16 10.53 8.93
N GLU A 150 10.88 10.82 7.85
CA GLU A 150 10.43 10.58 6.47
C GLU A 150 11.15 9.40 5.81
N GLU A 151 10.40 8.31 5.60
CA GLU A 151 10.87 7.19 4.79
C GLU A 151 10.94 7.58 3.30
N ASP A 152 12.12 7.97 2.81
CA ASP A 152 12.34 8.16 1.38
C ASP A 152 12.50 6.82 0.64
N GLU A 153 11.41 6.36 0.03
CA GLU A 153 11.36 5.11 -0.72
C GLU A 153 12.39 5.01 -1.87
N GLN A 154 12.97 6.13 -2.34
CA GLN A 154 14.07 6.10 -3.30
C GLN A 154 15.31 5.36 -2.75
N LEU A 155 15.49 5.39 -1.43
CA LEU A 155 16.58 4.72 -0.73
C LEU A 155 16.36 3.22 -0.55
N ALA A 156 15.18 2.68 -0.88
CA ALA A 156 14.84 1.28 -0.62
C ALA A 156 15.70 0.27 -1.40
N ASN A 157 16.30 0.69 -2.52
CA ASN A 157 17.23 -0.10 -3.30
C ASN A 157 18.67 -0.10 -2.75
N ASN A 158 18.98 0.80 -1.81
CA ASN A 158 20.30 0.86 -1.20
C ASN A 158 20.54 -0.37 -0.34
N ALA A 159 21.74 -0.93 -0.46
CA ALA A 159 22.13 -2.03 0.41
C ALA A 159 22.24 -1.52 1.86
N PRO A 160 21.59 -2.18 2.84
CA PRO A 160 21.77 -1.80 4.24
C PRO A 160 23.24 -1.80 4.66
N PRO A 161 23.67 -0.87 5.53
CA PRO A 161 25.08 -0.61 5.79
C PRO A 161 25.77 -1.79 6.48
N THR A 162 25.07 -2.53 7.34
CA THR A 162 25.64 -3.64 8.11
C THR A 162 25.16 -5.00 7.60
N LEU A 163 25.97 -6.04 7.84
CA LEU A 163 25.61 -7.42 7.52
C LEU A 163 24.31 -7.84 8.23
N GLU A 164 24.13 -7.36 9.46
CA GLU A 164 22.95 -7.62 10.28
C GLU A 164 21.66 -7.10 9.62
N LEU A 165 21.67 -5.84 9.15
CA LEU A 165 20.50 -5.23 8.51
C LEU A 165 20.22 -5.85 7.13
N ARG A 166 21.27 -6.28 6.40
CA ARG A 166 21.10 -7.04 5.16
C ARG A 166 20.39 -8.37 5.39
N LYS A 167 20.71 -9.07 6.48
CA LYS A 167 20.03 -10.31 6.87
C LYS A 167 18.56 -10.05 7.22
N LEU A 168 18.24 -8.96 7.93
CA LEU A 168 16.85 -8.59 8.22
C LEU A 168 16.05 -8.33 6.95
N LYS A 169 16.60 -7.55 6.01
CA LYS A 169 15.99 -7.30 4.71
C LYS A 169 15.71 -8.61 3.97
N GLN A 170 16.72 -9.48 3.86
CA GLN A 170 16.58 -10.78 3.20
C GLN A 170 15.54 -11.69 3.87
N LEU A 171 15.48 -11.70 5.20
CA LEU A 171 14.55 -12.52 5.96
C LEU A 171 13.10 -12.09 5.70
N PHE A 172 12.83 -10.79 5.77
CA PHE A 172 11.53 -10.23 5.44
C PHE A 172 11.16 -10.49 3.97
N GLU A 173 12.04 -10.16 3.03
CA GLU A 173 11.81 -10.35 1.59
C GLU A 173 11.56 -11.81 1.21
N HIS A 174 12.21 -12.74 1.91
CA HIS A 174 12.00 -14.17 1.72
C HIS A 174 10.59 -14.57 2.18
N ALA A 175 10.21 -14.16 3.38
CA ALA A 175 8.90 -14.44 3.98
C ALA A 175 7.73 -13.79 3.22
N ALA A 176 7.87 -12.53 2.83
CA ALA A 176 6.90 -11.77 2.03
C ALA A 176 6.69 -12.33 0.61
N GLY A 177 7.64 -13.15 0.14
CA GLY A 177 7.50 -13.92 -1.09
C GLY A 177 7.83 -13.17 -2.38
N PRO A 178 7.73 -13.86 -3.53
CA PRO A 178 8.20 -13.35 -4.82
C PRO A 178 7.34 -12.20 -5.38
N ILE A 179 6.04 -12.18 -5.07
CA ILE A 179 5.13 -11.09 -5.48
C ILE A 179 5.59 -9.76 -4.87
N TYR A 180 5.88 -9.76 -3.56
CA TYR A 180 6.42 -8.59 -2.89
C TYR A 180 7.69 -8.10 -3.58
N ARG A 181 8.71 -8.96 -3.73
CA ARG A 181 10.00 -8.58 -4.34
C ARG A 181 9.86 -8.01 -5.74
N ARG A 182 8.92 -8.53 -6.55
CA ARG A 182 8.65 -8.02 -7.91
C ARG A 182 8.18 -6.57 -7.90
N PHE A 183 7.31 -6.21 -6.95
CA PHE A 183 6.64 -4.91 -6.93
C PHE A 183 7.27 -3.89 -5.98
N ALA A 184 8.09 -4.34 -5.04
CA ALA A 184 8.66 -3.47 -4.01
C ALA A 184 9.69 -2.49 -4.57
N TYR A 185 10.58 -2.95 -5.45
CA TYR A 185 11.82 -2.24 -5.78
C TYR A 185 11.84 -1.54 -7.14
N GLY A 186 10.96 -1.94 -8.06
CA GLY A 186 10.90 -1.36 -9.40
C GLY A 186 10.46 0.10 -9.35
N THR A 187 11.25 1.00 -9.95
CA THR A 187 10.99 2.45 -10.00
C THR A 187 9.58 2.77 -10.50
N GLN A 188 9.09 2.03 -11.49
CA GLN A 188 7.73 2.17 -12.02
C GLN A 188 6.64 1.86 -10.97
N TYR A 189 6.86 0.92 -10.06
CA TYR A 189 5.89 0.54 -9.03
C TYR A 189 5.93 1.51 -7.85
N ARG A 190 7.12 2.03 -7.51
CA ARG A 190 7.27 3.15 -6.57
C ARG A 190 6.50 4.37 -7.06
N LEU A 191 6.69 4.76 -8.32
CA LEU A 191 5.93 5.86 -8.93
C LEU A 191 4.43 5.55 -8.97
N ALA A 192 4.02 4.31 -9.27
CA ALA A 192 2.61 3.93 -9.26
C ALA A 192 1.98 4.03 -7.86
N ARG A 193 2.71 3.73 -6.79
CA ARG A 193 2.27 3.95 -5.40
C ARG A 193 2.06 5.43 -5.07
N LYS A 194 2.98 6.30 -5.50
CA LYS A 194 2.80 7.75 -5.33
C LYS A 194 1.61 8.26 -6.15
N LEU A 195 1.48 7.80 -7.40
CA LEU A 195 0.37 8.17 -8.28
C LEU A 195 -0.98 7.77 -7.70
N ILE A 196 -1.10 6.57 -7.13
CA ILE A 196 -2.38 6.14 -6.56
C ILE A 196 -2.76 6.90 -5.29
N ARG A 197 -1.79 7.36 -4.48
CA ARG A 197 -2.07 8.26 -3.35
C ARG A 197 -2.72 9.53 -3.85
N PHE A 198 -2.16 10.18 -4.87
CA PHE A 198 -2.81 11.33 -5.52
C PHE A 198 -4.18 10.98 -6.10
N ALA A 199 -4.34 9.77 -6.65
CA ALA A 199 -5.63 9.31 -7.15
C ALA A 199 -6.66 9.13 -6.05
N ILE A 200 -6.29 8.64 -4.86
CA ILE A 200 -7.22 8.31 -3.78
C ILE A 200 -7.47 9.50 -2.86
N ASP A 201 -6.44 10.28 -2.58
CA ASP A 201 -6.50 11.37 -1.59
C ASP A 201 -6.74 12.72 -2.28
N GLY A 202 -6.35 12.85 -3.56
CA GLY A 202 -6.35 14.12 -4.28
C GLY A 202 -5.09 14.94 -4.00
N LEU A 203 -5.14 16.23 -4.34
CA LEU A 203 -4.08 17.20 -4.03
C LEU A 203 -4.63 18.14 -2.95
N GLN A 204 -4.28 17.89 -1.69
CA GLN A 204 -4.88 18.55 -0.54
C GLN A 204 -4.01 19.68 0.03
N SER A 205 -2.73 19.70 -0.33
CA SER A 205 -1.73 20.64 0.19
C SER A 205 -0.77 21.14 -0.89
N ASN A 206 -0.02 22.20 -0.57
CA ASN A 206 1.08 22.68 -1.44
C ASN A 206 2.23 21.65 -1.52
N GLU A 207 2.39 20.84 -0.47
CA GLU A 207 3.34 19.74 -0.47
C GLU A 207 2.93 18.68 -1.50
N ASP A 208 1.63 18.37 -1.62
CA ASP A 208 1.12 17.47 -2.65
C ASP A 208 1.40 17.97 -4.06
N LEU A 209 1.25 19.29 -4.31
CA LEU A 209 1.59 19.90 -5.59
C LEU A 209 3.09 19.73 -5.90
N THR A 210 3.94 20.00 -4.92
CA THR A 210 5.39 19.84 -5.05
C THR A 210 5.75 18.37 -5.33
N ASN A 211 5.14 17.43 -4.59
CA ASN A 211 5.34 16.01 -4.78
C ASN A 211 4.80 15.50 -6.13
N ALA A 212 3.71 16.09 -6.65
CA ALA A 212 3.18 15.78 -7.96
C ALA A 212 4.13 16.25 -9.08
N ASP A 213 4.70 17.44 -8.97
CA ASP A 213 5.72 17.93 -9.92
C ASP A 213 6.97 17.04 -9.91
N LEU A 214 7.43 16.63 -8.72
CA LEU A 214 8.55 15.69 -8.58
C LEU A 214 8.23 14.33 -9.21
N LEU A 215 7.01 13.80 -9.01
CA LEU A 215 6.56 12.56 -9.64
C LEU A 215 6.58 12.66 -11.16
N LEU A 216 6.07 13.76 -11.72
CA LEU A 216 6.02 13.96 -13.17
C LEU A 216 7.42 14.08 -13.77
N ALA A 217 8.32 14.81 -13.11
CA ALA A 217 9.72 14.90 -13.52
C ALA A 217 10.41 13.52 -13.51
N GLU A 218 10.21 12.75 -12.45
CA GLU A 218 10.79 11.41 -12.32
C GLU A 218 10.19 10.41 -13.33
N TRP A 219 8.90 10.54 -13.66
CA TRP A 219 8.25 9.72 -14.67
C TRP A 219 8.84 9.93 -16.08
N VAL A 220 9.17 11.16 -16.46
CA VAL A 220 9.84 11.46 -17.73
C VAL A 220 11.17 10.70 -17.85
N GLU A 221 11.91 10.60 -16.74
CA GLU A 221 13.19 9.88 -16.70
C GLU A 221 12.99 8.37 -16.87
N VAL A 222 12.01 7.80 -16.15
CA VAL A 222 11.65 6.37 -16.28
C VAL A 222 11.21 6.05 -17.71
N GLN A 223 10.40 6.90 -18.33
CA GLN A 223 10.00 6.72 -19.73
C GLN A 223 11.19 6.71 -20.68
N ARG A 224 12.19 7.57 -20.46
CA ARG A 224 13.41 7.59 -21.26
C ARG A 224 14.19 6.29 -21.10
N SER A 225 14.40 5.83 -19.87
CA SER A 225 15.10 4.57 -19.58
C SER A 225 14.40 3.36 -20.19
N LEU A 226 13.07 3.29 -20.12
CA LEU A 226 12.28 2.19 -20.71
C LEU A 226 12.38 2.19 -22.25
N LYS A 227 12.34 3.35 -22.89
CA LYS A 227 12.51 3.47 -24.34
C LYS A 227 13.91 3.02 -24.78
N LEU A 228 14.95 3.41 -24.04
CA LEU A 228 16.33 2.98 -24.28
C LEU A 228 16.48 1.46 -24.15
N ALA A 229 15.96 0.87 -23.06
CA ALA A 229 16.01 -0.58 -22.85
C ALA A 229 15.32 -1.37 -23.98
N ASN A 230 14.15 -0.90 -24.44
CA ASN A 230 13.42 -1.54 -25.53
C ASN A 230 14.14 -1.39 -26.88
N ALA A 231 14.81 -0.27 -27.13
CA ALA A 231 15.62 -0.08 -28.33
C ALA A 231 16.83 -1.04 -28.35
N THR A 232 17.52 -1.22 -27.22
CA THR A 232 18.65 -2.16 -27.10
C THR A 232 18.24 -3.61 -27.35
N ILE A 233 17.08 -4.04 -26.83
CA ILE A 233 16.55 -5.39 -27.06
C ILE A 233 16.23 -5.61 -28.54
N THR A 234 15.68 -4.59 -29.21
CA THR A 234 15.34 -4.65 -30.64
C THR A 234 16.60 -4.74 -31.51
N THR A 235 17.70 -4.06 -31.14
CA THR A 235 18.98 -4.16 -31.87
C THR A 235 19.72 -5.48 -31.66
N THR A 236 19.55 -6.17 -30.52
CA THR A 236 20.21 -7.47 -30.28
C THR A 236 19.55 -8.67 -30.96
N TYR A 237 18.35 -8.49 -31.53
CA TYR A 237 17.61 -9.55 -32.25
C TYR A 237 17.60 -9.34 -33.78
N VAL A 238 18.29 -8.32 -34.28
CA VAL A 238 18.43 -8.02 -35.70
C VAL A 238 19.91 -7.99 -36.06
N ASP A 239 20.56 -9.15 -36.02
CA ASP A 239 21.71 -9.47 -36.87
C ASP A 239 21.99 -10.99 -36.81
N PRO A 240 21.79 -11.74 -37.91
CA PRO A 240 22.20 -13.15 -38.06
C PRO A 240 23.70 -13.31 -38.34
#